data_AF-A0A9D2TSP3-F1
#
_entry.id   AF-A0A9D2TSP3-F1
#
_cell.length_a   1.000
_cell.length_b   1.000
_cell.length_c   1.000
_cell.angle_alpha   90.00
_cell.angle_beta   90.00
_cell.angle_gamma   90.00
#
_symmetry.space_group_name_H-M   'P 1'
#
loop_
_entity.id
_entity.type
_entity.pdbx_description
1 polymer ?
#
loop_
_entity_poly.entity_id
_entity_poly.type
_entity_poly.pdbx_seq_one_letter_code
_entity_poly.pdbx_strand_id
1 'polypeptide(L)'
;GKIRYYDQEASYKYVVVSADFEHPEIVFKMASVMFDKMRYEDTSNEGLEEYFQTNVDSTARPLSINIDYNDALYRCYEQLGAALNGSLKPEELQILEHSYYEKCAAYLEHPDTADAEEWAAYMSRIEACALLEEERLSVISPIFSGETETMAEKWSGLQEMEKEAYLRIISGEEELDYFDIFVEEWLEQGGAQITQEVREAVSSF
;
A
#
# COMPACT_ATOMS: atom_id res chain seq x y z
N GLY A 1 21.32 9.76 -4.81
CA GLY A 1 20.47 10.34 -3.75
C GLY A 1 20.46 9.41 -2.54
N LYS A 2 19.91 9.84 -1.41
CA LYS A 2 19.53 8.94 -0.30
C LYS A 2 18.07 8.53 -0.50
N ILE A 3 17.73 7.26 -0.29
CA ILE A 3 16.35 6.78 -0.37
C ILE A 3 15.78 6.84 1.05
N ARG A 4 14.58 7.40 1.22
CA ARG A 4 13.91 7.51 2.52
C ARG A 4 12.63 6.71 2.47
N TYR A 5 12.45 5.84 3.46
CA TYR A 5 11.24 5.08 3.68
C TYR A 5 10.66 5.50 5.04
N TYR A 6 9.36 5.80 5.07
CA TYR A 6 8.65 6.09 6.31
C TYR A 6 8.01 4.80 6.81
N ASP A 7 8.34 4.37 8.02
CA ASP A 7 7.62 3.24 8.60
C ASP A 7 6.17 3.63 8.92
N GLN A 8 5.27 2.67 8.84
CA GLN A 8 3.87 2.87 9.21
C GLN A 8 3.66 2.39 10.64
N GLU A 9 2.71 3.00 11.35
CA GLU A 9 2.26 2.44 12.63
C GLU A 9 1.76 1.01 12.41
N ALA A 10 2.21 0.10 13.26
CA ALA A 10 1.89 -1.33 13.15
C ALA A 10 0.39 -1.63 13.26
N SER A 11 -0.45 -0.68 13.71
CA SER A 11 -1.90 -0.84 13.83
C SER A 11 -2.60 0.51 13.78
N TYR A 12 -3.38 0.77 12.73
CA TYR A 12 -4.18 2.00 12.58
C TYR A 12 -5.67 1.76 12.28
N LYS A 13 -6.09 0.49 12.11
CA LYS A 13 -7.50 0.11 11.90
C LYS A 13 -7.99 -0.78 13.03
N TYR A 14 -9.25 -0.59 13.42
CA TYR A 14 -9.91 -1.37 14.45
C TYR A 14 -11.22 -1.94 13.92
N VAL A 15 -11.50 -3.22 14.23
CA VAL A 15 -12.82 -3.82 14.06
C VAL A 15 -13.51 -3.81 15.42
N VAL A 16 -14.66 -3.16 15.50
CA VAL A 16 -15.46 -3.06 16.73
C VAL A 16 -16.73 -3.87 16.56
N VAL A 17 -17.04 -4.71 17.55
CA VAL A 17 -18.26 -5.53 17.57
C VAL A 17 -19.11 -5.12 18.76
N SER A 18 -20.42 -5.01 18.55
CA SER A 18 -21.37 -4.73 19.63
C SER A 18 -21.32 -5.83 20.70
N ALA A 19 -21.41 -5.43 21.98
CA ALA A 19 -21.50 -6.37 23.09
C ALA A 19 -22.76 -7.26 23.03
N ASP A 20 -23.81 -6.79 22.35
CA ASP A 20 -25.08 -7.50 22.18
C ASP A 20 -25.11 -8.39 20.92
N PHE A 21 -24.03 -8.45 20.15
CA PHE A 21 -23.98 -9.29 18.96
C PHE A 21 -23.88 -10.77 19.37
N GLU A 22 -24.72 -11.62 18.78
CA GLU A 22 -24.84 -13.03 19.17
C GLU A 22 -23.58 -13.85 18.86
N HIS A 23 -22.82 -13.46 17.82
CA HIS A 23 -21.69 -14.23 17.29
C HIS A 23 -20.40 -13.40 17.09
N PRO A 24 -19.86 -12.75 18.13
CA PRO A 24 -18.68 -11.89 17.98
C PRO A 24 -17.44 -12.63 17.50
N GLU A 25 -17.38 -13.96 17.70
CA GLU A 25 -16.27 -14.79 17.24
C GLU A 25 -16.17 -14.88 15.72
N ILE A 26 -17.23 -14.52 14.98
CA ILE A 26 -17.23 -14.59 13.52
C ILE A 26 -16.15 -13.68 12.90
N VAL A 27 -15.83 -12.56 13.55
CA VAL A 27 -14.76 -11.65 13.11
C VAL A 27 -13.41 -12.36 13.08
N PHE A 28 -13.08 -13.11 14.15
CA PHE A 28 -11.82 -13.86 14.22
C PHE A 28 -11.81 -15.02 13.23
N LYS A 29 -12.94 -15.72 13.06
CA LYS A 29 -13.06 -16.79 12.05
C LYS A 29 -12.83 -16.26 10.64
N MET A 30 -13.42 -15.10 10.30
CA MET A 30 -13.21 -14.44 9.00
C MET A 30 -11.74 -14.03 8.82
N ALA A 31 -11.13 -13.41 9.84
CA ALA A 31 -9.72 -13.03 9.80
C ALA A 31 -8.80 -14.24 9.62
N SER A 32 -9.03 -15.34 10.35
CA SER A 32 -8.26 -16.58 10.20
C SER A 32 -8.44 -17.21 8.83
N VAL A 33 -9.64 -17.20 8.24
CA VAL A 33 -9.83 -17.69 6.87
C VAL A 33 -9.02 -16.85 5.90
N MET A 34 -9.18 -15.52 5.95
CA MET A 34 -8.59 -14.61 4.96
C MET A 34 -7.05 -14.49 5.04
N PHE A 35 -6.47 -14.46 6.24
CA PHE A 35 -5.06 -14.12 6.43
C PHE A 35 -4.16 -15.28 6.87
N ASP A 36 -4.75 -16.43 7.21
CA ASP A 36 -4.01 -17.61 7.69
C ASP A 36 -4.34 -18.84 6.84
N LYS A 37 -5.58 -19.31 6.88
CA LYS A 37 -5.97 -20.54 6.17
C LYS A 37 -5.80 -20.44 4.66
N MET A 38 -6.25 -19.35 4.06
CA MET A 38 -6.04 -19.11 2.61
C MET A 38 -4.57 -18.97 2.25
N ARG A 39 -3.74 -18.48 3.17
CA ARG A 39 -2.31 -18.26 2.94
C ARG A 39 -1.51 -19.57 2.97
N TYR A 40 -1.92 -20.55 3.77
CA TYR A 40 -1.12 -21.75 4.03
C TYR A 40 -1.77 -23.09 3.67
N GLU A 41 -3.10 -23.19 3.70
CA GLU A 41 -3.80 -24.47 3.66
C GLU A 41 -4.69 -24.66 2.42
N ASP A 42 -5.30 -23.58 1.91
CA ASP A 42 -6.37 -23.72 0.91
C ASP A 42 -5.85 -23.54 -0.51
N THR A 43 -5.48 -24.64 -1.16
CA THR A 43 -5.01 -24.69 -2.56
C THR A 43 -6.13 -24.91 -3.58
N SER A 44 -7.41 -24.81 -3.18
CA SER A 44 -8.53 -25.30 -4.01
C SER A 44 -9.80 -24.46 -4.00
N ASN A 45 -9.68 -23.14 -3.81
CA ASN A 45 -10.84 -22.24 -3.91
C ASN A 45 -10.66 -21.24 -5.04
N GLU A 46 -10.86 -21.72 -6.28
CA GLU A 46 -10.74 -20.94 -7.53
C GLU A 46 -11.48 -19.59 -7.45
N GLY A 47 -12.67 -19.55 -6.84
CA GLY A 47 -13.45 -18.31 -6.75
C GLY A 47 -12.88 -17.27 -5.78
N LEU A 48 -12.13 -17.69 -4.76
CA LEU A 48 -11.41 -16.78 -3.88
C LEU A 48 -10.05 -16.40 -4.48
N GLU A 49 -9.37 -17.34 -5.14
CA GLU A 49 -8.13 -17.06 -5.88
C GLU A 49 -8.35 -15.98 -6.96
N GLU A 50 -9.39 -16.14 -7.79
CA GLU A 50 -9.80 -15.14 -8.79
C GLU A 50 -10.13 -13.77 -8.13
N TYR A 51 -10.80 -13.78 -6.98
CA TYR A 51 -11.10 -12.57 -6.21
C TYR A 51 -9.84 -11.83 -5.71
N PHE A 52 -8.78 -12.55 -5.34
CA PHE A 52 -7.51 -11.95 -4.95
C PHE A 52 -6.66 -11.52 -6.15
N GLN A 53 -6.68 -12.29 -7.25
CA GLN A 53 -5.99 -11.97 -8.50
C GLN A 53 -6.53 -10.68 -9.17
N THR A 54 -7.82 -10.41 -9.02
CA THR A 54 -8.46 -9.19 -9.55
C THR A 54 -8.13 -7.92 -8.75
N ASN A 55 -7.26 -8.03 -7.74
CA ASN A 55 -6.78 -6.91 -6.93
C ASN A 55 -7.92 -6.07 -6.34
N VAL A 56 -9.01 -6.76 -5.97
CA VAL A 56 -10.26 -6.12 -5.52
C VAL A 56 -10.00 -5.25 -4.31
N ASP A 57 -10.57 -4.05 -4.36
CA ASP A 57 -10.47 -3.05 -3.30
C ASP A 57 -10.81 -3.66 -1.92
N SER A 58 -9.98 -3.37 -0.93
CA SER A 58 -10.09 -3.93 0.42
C SER A 58 -11.41 -3.59 1.13
N THR A 59 -12.16 -2.58 0.68
CA THR A 59 -13.50 -2.24 1.19
C THR A 59 -14.58 -3.21 0.73
N ALA A 60 -14.35 -3.97 -0.34
CA ALA A 60 -15.27 -5.00 -0.82
C ALA A 60 -15.16 -6.32 -0.03
N ARG A 61 -14.22 -6.40 0.91
CA ARG A 61 -14.02 -7.57 1.78
C ARG A 61 -14.95 -7.50 2.99
N PRO A 62 -15.35 -8.65 3.59
CA PRO A 62 -16.18 -8.66 4.80
C PRO A 62 -15.58 -7.86 5.97
N LEU A 63 -14.25 -7.80 6.03
CA LEU A 63 -13.50 -6.96 6.96
C LEU A 63 -12.49 -6.12 6.18
N SER A 64 -12.60 -4.78 6.23
CA SER A 64 -11.68 -3.84 5.57
C SER A 64 -10.43 -3.56 6.42
N ILE A 65 -9.81 -4.63 6.92
CA ILE A 65 -8.51 -4.60 7.60
C ILE A 65 -7.52 -5.46 6.84
N ASN A 66 -6.23 -5.21 7.04
CA ASN A 66 -5.16 -6.07 6.55
C ASN A 66 -4.37 -6.60 7.75
N ILE A 67 -4.12 -7.90 7.80
CA ILE A 67 -3.28 -8.54 8.82
C ILE A 67 -2.15 -9.22 8.07
N ASP A 68 -0.93 -8.77 8.30
CA ASP A 68 0.24 -9.32 7.62
C ASP A 68 1.50 -9.26 8.48
N TYR A 69 2.55 -9.92 8.02
CA TYR A 69 3.87 -9.81 8.61
C TYR A 69 4.45 -8.42 8.39
N ASN A 70 5.23 -7.94 9.36
CA ASN A 70 5.92 -6.65 9.24
C ASN A 70 6.96 -6.65 8.11
N ASP A 71 7.46 -7.81 7.72
CA ASP A 71 8.42 -8.04 6.64
C ASP A 71 7.76 -8.60 5.35
N ALA A 72 6.42 -8.55 5.23
CA ALA A 72 5.69 -9.16 4.11
C ALA A 72 6.21 -8.75 2.73
N LEU A 73 6.63 -7.48 2.55
CA LEU A 73 7.22 -7.00 1.30
C LEU A 73 8.55 -7.68 0.97
N TYR A 74 9.42 -7.88 1.96
CA TYR A 74 10.69 -8.58 1.77
C TYR A 74 10.46 -10.05 1.44
N ARG A 75 9.56 -10.72 2.17
CA ARG A 75 9.18 -12.12 1.90
C ARG A 75 8.65 -12.29 0.48
N CYS A 76 7.79 -11.37 0.03
CA CYS A 76 7.26 -11.37 -1.33
C CYS A 76 8.38 -11.19 -2.36
N TYR A 77 9.25 -10.18 -2.19
CA TYR A 77 10.37 -9.93 -3.09
C TYR A 77 11.33 -11.14 -3.20
N GLU A 78 11.73 -11.74 -2.08
CA GLU A 78 12.61 -12.91 -2.07
C GLU A 78 11.99 -14.11 -2.79
N GLN A 79 10.71 -14.41 -2.50
CA GLN A 79 10.01 -15.54 -3.12
C GLN A 79 9.81 -15.34 -4.63
N LEU A 80 9.38 -14.14 -5.04
CA LEU A 80 9.22 -13.79 -6.45
C LEU A 80 10.56 -13.84 -7.18
N GLY A 81 11.62 -13.25 -6.60
CA GLY A 81 12.96 -13.29 -7.15
C GLY A 81 13.47 -14.73 -7.33
N ALA A 82 13.26 -15.59 -6.33
CA ALA A 82 13.62 -17.01 -6.38
C ALA A 82 12.82 -17.78 -7.44
N ALA A 83 11.54 -17.48 -7.62
CA ALA A 83 10.71 -18.11 -8.64
C ALA A 83 11.10 -17.65 -10.06
N LEU A 84 11.31 -16.35 -10.25
CA LEU A 84 11.71 -15.75 -11.53
C LEU A 84 13.10 -16.23 -11.99
N ASN A 85 14.02 -16.49 -11.05
CA ASN A 85 15.34 -17.04 -11.37
C ASN A 85 15.40 -18.57 -11.42
N GLY A 86 14.29 -19.26 -11.13
CA GLY A 86 14.15 -20.71 -11.18
C GLY A 86 14.72 -21.48 -9.99
N SER A 87 15.11 -20.81 -8.90
CA SER A 87 15.56 -21.45 -7.65
C SER A 87 14.41 -21.97 -6.80
N LEU A 88 13.22 -21.43 -6.98
CA LEU A 88 11.95 -21.88 -6.39
C LEU A 88 10.99 -22.22 -7.52
N LYS A 89 10.21 -23.29 -7.41
CA LYS A 89 9.19 -23.57 -8.41
C LYS A 89 7.94 -22.70 -8.15
N PRO A 90 7.27 -22.20 -9.20
CA PRO A 90 6.05 -21.41 -9.02
C PRO A 90 5.00 -22.12 -8.18
N GLU A 91 4.84 -23.44 -8.33
CA GLU A 91 3.83 -24.21 -7.60
C GLU A 91 4.12 -24.33 -6.09
N GLU A 92 5.31 -23.92 -5.65
CA GLU A 92 5.69 -23.84 -4.24
C GLU A 92 5.40 -22.47 -3.62
N LEU A 93 4.97 -21.49 -4.41
CA LEU A 93 4.55 -20.16 -3.94
C LEU A 93 3.19 -20.22 -3.24
N GLN A 94 2.99 -19.33 -2.27
CA GLN A 94 1.65 -19.12 -1.70
C GLN A 94 0.77 -18.39 -2.73
N ILE A 95 -0.56 -18.47 -2.58
CA ILE A 95 -1.52 -17.92 -3.56
C ILE A 95 -1.22 -16.48 -3.97
N LEU A 96 -0.87 -15.64 -2.99
CA LEU A 96 -0.61 -14.22 -3.24
C LEU A 96 0.67 -14.03 -4.08
N GLU A 97 1.77 -14.66 -3.67
CA GLU A 97 3.04 -14.60 -4.40
C GLU A 97 2.94 -15.29 -5.77
N HIS A 98 2.15 -16.36 -5.90
CA HIS A 98 1.90 -17.00 -7.20
C HIS A 98 1.22 -16.04 -8.17
N SER A 99 0.15 -15.36 -7.73
CA SER A 99 -0.55 -14.34 -8.53
C SER A 99 0.37 -13.22 -8.99
N TYR A 100 1.22 -12.69 -8.10
CA TYR A 100 2.21 -11.68 -8.48
C TYR A 100 3.30 -12.24 -9.40
N TYR A 101 3.72 -13.48 -9.21
CA TYR A 101 4.71 -14.14 -10.06
C TYR A 101 4.21 -14.23 -11.50
N GLU A 102 2.98 -14.69 -11.72
CA GLU A 102 2.41 -14.81 -13.07
C GLU A 102 2.42 -13.47 -13.80
N LYS A 103 2.00 -12.40 -13.11
CA LYS A 103 2.00 -11.04 -13.65
C LYS A 103 3.41 -10.49 -13.91
N CYS A 104 4.36 -10.72 -13.00
CA CYS A 104 5.75 -10.31 -13.19
C CYS A 104 6.44 -11.08 -14.32
N ALA A 105 6.17 -12.39 -14.45
CA ALA A 105 6.71 -13.22 -15.51
C ALA A 105 6.15 -12.80 -16.88
N ALA A 106 4.85 -12.53 -16.97
CA ALA A 106 4.21 -12.02 -18.18
C ALA A 106 4.80 -10.66 -18.61
N TYR A 107 4.99 -9.73 -17.65
CA TYR A 107 5.65 -8.45 -17.91
C TYR A 107 7.06 -8.63 -18.49
N LEU A 108 7.86 -9.53 -17.92
CA LEU A 108 9.23 -9.79 -18.38
C LEU A 108 9.29 -10.46 -19.76
N GLU A 109 8.31 -11.30 -20.10
CA GLU A 109 8.23 -11.95 -21.41
C GLU A 109 7.80 -10.97 -22.51
N HIS A 110 6.87 -10.07 -22.20
CA HIS A 110 6.22 -9.17 -23.17
C HIS A 110 6.09 -7.71 -22.68
N PRO A 111 7.21 -7.02 -22.37
CA PRO A 111 7.15 -5.70 -21.73
C PRO A 111 6.48 -4.62 -22.59
N ASP A 112 6.61 -4.70 -23.92
CA ASP A 112 6.03 -3.70 -24.83
C ASP A 112 4.50 -3.79 -24.98
N THR A 113 3.92 -4.91 -24.55
CA THR A 113 2.47 -5.18 -24.65
C THR A 113 1.82 -5.48 -23.31
N ALA A 114 2.57 -5.28 -22.21
CA ALA A 114 2.08 -5.55 -20.87
C ALA A 114 0.87 -4.66 -20.53
N ASP A 115 -0.09 -5.23 -19.81
CA ASP A 115 -1.20 -4.45 -19.25
C ASP A 115 -0.74 -3.58 -18.06
N ALA A 116 -1.63 -2.70 -17.59
CA ALA A 116 -1.30 -1.79 -16.50
C ALA A 116 -1.04 -2.55 -15.18
N GLU A 117 -1.75 -3.67 -14.98
CA GLU A 117 -1.62 -4.53 -13.81
C GLU A 117 -0.29 -5.28 -13.78
N GLU A 118 0.18 -5.79 -14.91
CA GLU A 118 1.46 -6.48 -15.11
C GLU A 118 2.63 -5.54 -14.85
N TRP A 119 2.59 -4.34 -15.45
CA TRP A 119 3.57 -3.31 -15.20
C TRP A 119 3.57 -2.88 -13.72
N ALA A 120 2.39 -2.63 -13.14
CA ALA A 120 2.29 -2.21 -11.74
C ALA A 120 2.77 -3.30 -10.78
N ALA A 121 2.47 -4.57 -11.04
CA ALA A 121 2.96 -5.70 -10.26
C ALA A 121 4.49 -5.77 -10.28
N TYR A 122 5.11 -5.72 -11.46
CA TYR A 122 6.56 -5.78 -11.59
C TYR A 122 7.25 -4.58 -10.93
N MET A 123 6.78 -3.37 -11.21
CA MET A 123 7.37 -2.16 -10.63
C MET A 123 7.25 -2.12 -9.11
N SER A 124 6.11 -2.55 -8.55
CA SER A 124 5.87 -2.49 -7.11
C SER A 124 6.50 -3.63 -6.32
N ARG A 125 6.57 -4.85 -6.88
CA ARG A 125 7.04 -6.06 -6.17
C ARG A 125 8.49 -6.43 -6.47
N ILE A 126 9.05 -6.00 -7.59
CA ILE A 126 10.43 -6.28 -7.97
C ILE A 126 11.28 -5.02 -7.88
N GLU A 127 11.04 -4.03 -8.74
CA GLU A 127 11.90 -2.83 -8.82
C GLU A 127 11.88 -2.02 -7.52
N ALA A 128 10.69 -1.69 -7.00
CA ALA A 128 10.59 -0.90 -5.77
C ALA A 128 11.12 -1.67 -4.54
N CYS A 129 10.90 -2.97 -4.45
CA CYS A 129 11.40 -3.79 -3.34
C CYS A 129 12.92 -3.98 -3.39
N ALA A 130 13.53 -4.08 -4.57
CA ALA A 130 15.00 -4.12 -4.71
C ALA A 130 15.68 -2.90 -4.10
N LEU A 131 15.02 -1.73 -4.14
CA LEU A 131 15.53 -0.50 -3.51
C LEU A 131 15.54 -0.56 -1.99
N LEU A 132 14.73 -1.44 -1.37
CA LEU A 132 14.68 -1.59 0.08
C LEU A 132 15.95 -2.28 0.64
N GLU A 133 16.66 -3.05 -0.18
CA GLU A 133 17.90 -3.73 0.19
C GLU A 133 19.15 -2.87 -0.02
N GLU A 134 19.02 -1.69 -0.64
CA GLU A 134 20.15 -0.80 -0.84
C GLU A 134 20.64 -0.20 0.49
N GLU A 135 21.97 -0.20 0.71
CA GLU A 135 22.63 0.48 1.84
C GLU A 135 22.28 1.98 1.96
N ARG A 136 21.66 2.57 0.93
CA ARG A 136 21.23 3.96 0.86
C ARG A 136 19.85 4.21 1.46
N LEU A 137 19.15 3.17 1.92
CA LEU A 137 17.86 3.27 2.59
C LEU A 137 18.01 3.81 4.01
N SER A 138 17.33 4.93 4.30
CA SER A 138 17.14 5.44 5.65
C SER A 138 15.68 5.25 6.04
N VAL A 139 15.42 4.40 7.03
CA VAL A 139 14.10 4.29 7.66
C VAL A 139 13.90 5.53 8.55
N ILE A 140 12.76 6.19 8.39
CA ILE A 140 12.34 7.35 9.18
C ILE A 140 11.04 6.96 9.86
N SER A 141 11.05 6.89 11.18
CA SER A 141 9.81 6.72 11.93
C SER A 141 9.08 8.06 12.02
N PRO A 142 7.78 8.14 11.68
CA PRO A 142 7.00 9.35 11.84
C PRO A 142 6.95 9.71 13.32
N ILE A 143 7.39 10.93 13.61
CA ILE A 143 7.39 11.54 14.95
C ILE A 143 6.03 12.15 15.31
N PHE A 144 5.10 12.18 14.36
CA PHE A 144 3.73 12.64 14.53
C PHE A 144 2.79 11.74 13.76
N SER A 145 1.84 11.12 14.46
CA SER A 145 0.81 10.24 13.90
C SER A 145 -0.62 10.69 14.28
N GLY A 146 -0.75 11.85 14.91
CA GLY A 146 -2.04 12.42 15.30
C GLY A 146 -2.74 13.16 14.16
N GLU A 147 -3.97 13.60 14.44
CA GLU A 147 -4.70 14.56 13.61
C GLU A 147 -4.65 15.93 14.30
N THR A 148 -4.29 16.97 13.56
CA THR A 148 -4.32 18.36 14.06
C THR A 148 -5.72 18.95 13.91
N GLU A 149 -6.03 20.02 14.65
CA GLU A 149 -7.34 20.68 14.55
C GLU A 149 -7.62 21.16 13.12
N THR A 150 -6.63 21.73 12.44
CA THR A 150 -6.81 22.20 11.06
C THR A 150 -6.89 21.04 10.07
N MET A 151 -6.20 19.92 10.32
CA MET A 151 -6.34 18.72 9.49
C MET A 151 -7.80 18.22 9.51
N ALA A 152 -8.41 18.10 10.69
CA ALA A 152 -9.78 17.60 10.81
C ALA A 152 -10.81 18.39 9.97
N GLU A 153 -10.57 19.70 9.77
CA GLU A 153 -11.47 20.56 9.01
C GLU A 153 -11.12 20.66 7.51
N LYS A 154 -9.82 20.71 7.17
CA LYS A 154 -9.36 21.15 5.84
C LYS A 154 -8.64 20.09 5.03
N TRP A 155 -8.27 18.97 5.64
CA TRP A 155 -7.41 17.98 4.99
C TRP A 155 -8.02 17.41 3.71
N SER A 156 -9.32 17.12 3.70
CA SER A 156 -10.01 16.59 2.52
C SER A 156 -9.93 17.52 1.31
N GLY A 157 -10.10 18.83 1.51
CA GLY A 157 -9.98 19.82 0.44
C GLY A 157 -8.54 19.96 -0.07
N LEU A 158 -7.57 19.89 0.84
CA LEU A 158 -6.15 19.90 0.51
C LEU A 158 -5.74 18.66 -0.31
N GLN A 159 -6.28 17.48 0.01
CA GLN A 159 -6.05 16.24 -0.73
C GLN A 159 -6.66 16.27 -2.13
N GLU A 160 -7.86 16.84 -2.28
CA GLU A 160 -8.47 16.97 -3.61
C GLU A 160 -7.66 17.92 -4.49
N MET A 161 -7.20 19.04 -3.95
CA MET A 161 -6.33 19.99 -4.66
C MET A 161 -5.01 19.35 -5.11
N GLU A 162 -4.37 18.56 -4.25
CA GLU A 162 -3.16 17.80 -4.60
C GLU A 162 -3.44 16.83 -5.76
N LYS A 163 -4.53 16.07 -5.66
CA LYS A 163 -4.93 15.10 -6.68
C LYS A 163 -5.22 15.78 -8.03
N GLU A 164 -5.95 16.90 -8.03
CA GLU A 164 -6.21 17.67 -9.24
C GLU A 164 -4.93 18.22 -9.87
N ALA A 165 -4.03 18.80 -9.06
CA ALA A 165 -2.77 19.35 -9.54
C ALA A 165 -1.91 18.26 -10.22
N TYR A 166 -1.74 17.10 -9.57
CA TYR A 166 -1.00 16.00 -10.17
C TYR A 166 -1.65 15.47 -11.44
N LEU A 167 -2.99 15.36 -11.46
CA LEU A 167 -3.68 14.90 -12.66
C LEU A 167 -3.45 15.84 -13.84
N ARG A 168 -3.52 17.17 -13.62
CA ARG A 168 -3.27 18.17 -14.68
C ARG A 168 -1.84 18.13 -15.21
N ILE A 169 -0.86 17.96 -14.32
CA ILE A 169 0.55 17.85 -14.72
C ILE A 169 0.78 16.56 -15.52
N ILE A 170 0.28 15.42 -15.03
CA ILE A 170 0.50 14.12 -15.66
C ILE A 170 -0.25 13.99 -17.00
N SER A 171 -1.44 14.59 -17.11
CA SER A 171 -2.21 14.62 -18.35
C SER A 171 -1.64 15.60 -19.40
N GLY A 172 -0.72 16.48 -18.99
CA GLY A 172 -0.16 17.54 -19.82
C GLY A 172 -1.09 18.75 -20.01
N GLU A 173 -2.13 18.88 -19.19
CA GLU A 173 -2.96 20.08 -19.12
C GLU A 173 -2.17 21.28 -18.56
N GLU A 174 -1.24 21.01 -17.65
CA GLU A 174 -0.32 21.99 -17.06
C GLU A 174 1.13 21.52 -17.18
N GLU A 175 2.08 22.47 -17.27
CA GLU A 175 3.51 22.16 -17.23
C GLU A 175 4.00 21.89 -15.79
N LEU A 176 5.20 21.31 -15.65
CA LEU A 176 5.77 20.97 -14.34
C LEU A 176 5.89 22.19 -13.40
N ASP A 177 6.11 23.38 -13.95
CA ASP A 177 6.21 24.64 -13.21
C ASP A 177 4.91 24.99 -12.45
N TYR A 178 3.77 24.41 -12.82
CA TYR A 178 2.51 24.54 -12.08
C TYR A 178 2.60 23.97 -10.65
N PHE A 179 3.53 23.05 -10.40
CA PHE A 179 3.73 22.49 -9.07
C PHE A 179 4.04 23.57 -8.02
N ASP A 180 4.82 24.60 -8.38
CA ASP A 180 5.16 25.68 -7.45
C ASP A 180 3.91 26.51 -7.10
N ILE A 181 3.02 26.74 -8.07
CA ILE A 181 1.73 27.42 -7.85
C ILE A 181 0.83 26.60 -6.92
N PHE A 182 0.71 25.30 -7.19
CA PHE A 182 -0.03 24.38 -6.32
C PHE A 182 0.48 24.44 -4.87
N VAL A 183 1.81 24.43 -4.66
CA VAL A 183 2.40 24.48 -3.32
C VAL A 183 2.02 25.78 -2.60
N GLU A 184 2.07 26.92 -3.29
CA GLU A 184 1.64 28.22 -2.72
C GLU A 184 0.16 28.18 -2.30
N GLU A 185 -0.73 27.73 -3.19
CA GLU A 185 -2.17 27.64 -2.91
C GLU A 185 -2.48 26.65 -1.78
N TRP A 186 -1.81 25.50 -1.75
CA TRP A 186 -1.98 24.49 -0.72
C TRP A 186 -1.59 25.02 0.66
N LEU A 187 -0.47 25.77 0.73
CA LEU A 187 -0.02 26.41 1.96
C LEU A 187 -1.03 27.46 2.44
N GLU A 188 -1.55 28.29 1.55
CA GLU A 188 -2.54 29.34 1.85
C GLU A 188 -3.87 28.76 2.35
N GLN A 189 -4.33 27.64 1.79
CA GLN A 189 -5.64 27.08 2.12
C GLN A 189 -5.68 26.38 3.48
N GLY A 190 -4.53 26.11 4.11
CA GLY A 190 -4.46 25.51 5.45
C GLY A 190 -3.20 24.70 5.69
N GLY A 191 -2.45 24.39 4.63
CA GLY A 191 -1.22 23.63 4.71
C GLY A 191 -0.15 24.25 5.60
N ALA A 192 -0.03 25.58 5.59
CA ALA A 192 0.92 26.29 6.45
C ALA A 192 0.58 26.13 7.94
N GLN A 193 -0.69 26.24 8.29
CA GLN A 193 -1.17 26.09 9.67
C GLN A 193 -1.01 24.65 10.15
N ILE A 194 -1.40 23.67 9.34
CA ILE A 194 -1.18 22.25 9.63
C ILE A 194 0.31 21.96 9.88
N THR A 195 1.18 22.48 9.01
CA THR A 195 2.63 22.31 9.16
C THR A 195 3.14 22.90 10.47
N GLN A 196 2.59 24.03 10.91
CA GLN A 196 2.92 24.63 12.20
C GLN A 196 2.43 23.78 13.37
N GLU A 197 1.16 23.35 13.35
CA GLU A 197 0.56 22.50 14.39
C GLU A 197 1.35 21.19 14.57
N VAL A 198 1.76 20.54 13.46
CA VAL A 198 2.62 19.36 13.50
C VAL A 198 3.98 19.68 14.14
N ARG A 199 4.62 20.81 13.79
CA ARG A 199 5.91 21.20 14.39
C ARG A 199 5.80 21.46 15.89
N GLU A 200 4.71 22.08 16.33
CA GLU A 200 4.45 22.34 17.74
C GLU A 200 4.20 21.04 18.51
N ALA A 201 3.40 20.13 17.95
CA ALA A 201 3.17 18.81 18.51
C ALA A 201 4.49 18.03 18.65
N VAL A 202 5.30 17.99 17.59
CA VAL A 202 6.61 17.31 17.57
C VAL A 202 7.59 17.92 18.58
N SER A 203 7.65 19.26 18.68
CA SER A 203 8.59 19.94 19.59
C SER A 203 8.21 19.82 21.06
N SER A 204 7.00 19.33 21.34
CA SER A 204 6.50 19.09 22.69
C SER A 204 6.81 17.68 23.23
N PHE A 205 7.36 16.80 22.39
CA PHE A 205 7.91 15.49 22.79
C PHE A 205 9.39 15.60 23.18
#